data_AF-A0A963RRI0-F1
#
_entry.id   AF-A0A963RRI0-F1
#
_cell.length_a   1.000
_cell.length_b   1.000
_cell.length_c   1.000
_cell.angle_alpha   90.00
_cell.angle_beta   90.00
_cell.angle_gamma   90.00
#
_symmetry.space_group_name_H-M   'P 1'
#
loop_
_entity.id
_entity.type
_entity.pdbx_description
1 polymer ?
#
loop_
_entity_poly.entity_id
_entity_poly.type
_entity_poly.pdbx_seq_one_letter_code
_entity_poly.pdbx_strand_id
1 'polypeptide(L)' 'MDLAALVARALAPDGPLAGRDAGWRPREGQLAMARAVAGRIERGGALVVEAATGVGKTFAYLVPALL' A
#
# COMPACT_ATOMS: atom_id res chain seq x y z
N MET A 1 -0.41 8.45 -14.52
CA MET A 1 -0.04 7.36 -13.59
C MET A 1 -1.33 6.77 -13.08
N ASP A 2 -1.42 5.44 -12.99
CA ASP A 2 -2.55 4.77 -12.34
C ASP A 2 -2.41 4.84 -10.81
N LEU A 3 -3.47 4.50 -10.07
CA LEU A 3 -3.49 4.51 -8.62
C LEU A 3 -2.41 3.57 -8.04
N ALA A 4 -2.16 2.43 -8.68
CA ALA A 4 -1.14 1.48 -8.25
C ALA A 4 0.28 2.08 -8.27
N ALA A 5 0.61 2.92 -9.25
CA ALA A 5 1.87 3.64 -9.32
C ALA A 5 1.98 4.72 -8.24
N LEU A 6 0.90 5.47 -7.97
CA LEU A 6 0.86 6.48 -6.89
C LEU A 6 1.08 5.84 -5.52
N VAL A 7 0.43 4.70 -5.28
CA VAL A 7 0.55 3.92 -4.05
C VAL A 7 1.97 3.37 -3.88
N ALA A 8 2.57 2.86 -4.96
CA ALA A 8 3.96 2.38 -4.92
C ALA A 8 4.94 3.50 -4.57
N ARG A 9 4.72 4.72 -5.09
CA ARG A 9 5.51 5.90 -4.69
C ARG A 9 5.27 6.31 -3.25
N ALA A 10 4.03 6.26 -2.76
CA ALA A 10 3.70 6.62 -1.39
C ALA A 10 4.38 5.70 -0.36
N LEU A 11 4.53 4.41 -0.70
CA LEU A 11 5.14 3.38 0.15
C LEU A 11 6.63 3.16 -0.12
N ALA A 12 7.25 3.92 -1.03
CA ALA A 12 8.65 3.78 -1.38
C ALA A 12 9.58 4.05 -0.17
N PRO A 13 10.83 3.55 -0.16
CA PRO A 13 11.80 3.82 0.90
C PRO A 13 12.06 5.33 1.13
N ASP A 14 11.93 6.13 0.08
CA ASP A 14 12.06 7.58 0.03
C ASP A 14 10.70 8.29 -0.11
N GLY A 15 9.61 7.55 0.09
CA GLY A 15 8.24 8.04 0.00
C GLY A 15 7.81 8.91 1.19
N PRO A 16 6.63 9.56 1.10
CA PRO A 16 6.10 10.45 2.14
C PRO A 16 5.94 9.81 3.53
N LEU A 17 5.80 8.47 3.60
CA LEU A 17 5.73 7.75 4.88
C LEU A 17 7.11 7.58 5.54
N ALA A 18 8.18 7.47 4.74
CA ALA A 18 9.54 7.40 5.26
C ALA A 18 9.97 8.67 5.99
N GLY A 19 9.45 9.83 5.56
CA GLY A 19 9.74 11.11 6.22
C GLY A 19 9.10 11.30 7.60
N ARG A 20 8.20 10.42 8.05
CA ARG A 20 7.43 10.60 9.30
C ARG A 20 7.67 9.54 10.37
N ASP A 21 8.33 8.44 10.04
CA ASP A 21 8.65 7.37 10.98
C ASP A 21 10.06 6.87 10.69
N ALA A 22 10.99 7.11 11.63
CA ALA A 22 12.39 6.69 11.51
C ALA A 22 12.57 5.16 11.50
N GLY A 23 11.57 4.40 11.96
CA GLY A 23 11.51 2.95 11.85
C GLY A 23 10.79 2.44 10.60
N TRP A 24 10.34 3.34 9.73
CA TRP A 24 9.64 2.96 8.51
C TRP A 24 10.56 2.18 7.58
N ARG A 25 10.06 1.04 7.11
CA ARG A 25 10.68 0.30 6.02
C ARG A 25 9.60 -0.30 5.14
N PRO A 26 9.72 -0.17 3.80
CA PRO A 26 8.82 -0.87 2.91
C PRO A 26 8.91 -2.38 3.13
N ARG A 27 7.78 -3.05 3.00
CA ARG A 27 7.67 -4.50 3.10
C ARG A 27 7.02 -5.02 1.82
N GLU A 28 7.59 -6.06 1.23
CA GLU A 28 7.12 -6.60 -0.04
C GLU A 28 5.62 -6.97 0.00
N GLY A 29 5.20 -7.68 1.05
CA GLY A 29 3.79 -8.07 1.23
C GLY A 29 2.85 -6.86 1.39
N GLN A 30 3.32 -5.75 1.96
CA GLN A 30 2.54 -4.53 2.07
C GLN A 30 2.33 -3.89 0.69
N LEU A 31 3.41 -3.76 -0.08
CA LEU A 31 3.37 -3.18 -1.42
C LEU A 31 2.52 -4.03 -2.38
N ALA A 32 2.64 -5.36 -2.29
CA ALA A 32 1.81 -6.29 -3.04
C ALA A 32 0.33 -6.12 -2.69
N MET A 33 -0.01 -6.10 -1.40
CA MET A 33 -1.38 -5.86 -0.92
C MET A 33 -1.90 -4.49 -1.39
N ALA A 34 -1.11 -3.44 -1.27
CA ALA A 34 -1.53 -2.09 -1.63
C ALA A 34 -1.82 -1.93 -3.13
N ARG A 35 -1.00 -2.54 -3.99
CA ARG A 35 -1.25 -2.60 -5.44
C ARG A 35 -2.50 -3.41 -5.79
N ALA A 36 -2.72 -4.52 -5.09
CA ALA A 36 -3.92 -5.34 -5.29
C ALA A 36 -5.19 -4.57 -4.89
N VAL A 37 -5.16 -3.85 -3.75
CA VAL A 37 -6.26 -2.98 -3.30
C VAL A 37 -6.49 -1.85 -4.29
N ALA A 38 -5.45 -1.11 -4.70
CA ALA A 38 -5.54 -0.04 -5.70
C ALA A 38 -6.24 -0.50 -6.99
N GLY A 39 -5.80 -1.66 -7.52
CA GLY A 39 -6.40 -2.21 -8.73
C GLY A 39 -7.88 -2.60 -8.58
N ARG A 40 -8.37 -2.87 -7.36
CA ARG A 40 -9.79 -3.15 -7.09
C ARG A 40 -10.61 -1.92 -6.82
N ILE A 41 -10.00 -0.86 -6.26
CA ILE A 41 -10.63 0.45 -6.20
C ILE A 41 -10.92 0.96 -7.61
N GLU A 42 -9.97 0.84 -8.54
CA GLU A 42 -10.16 1.31 -9.92
C GLU A 42 -11.11 0.43 -10.74
N ARG A 43 -11.06 -0.90 -10.59
CA ARG A 43 -11.82 -1.84 -11.43
C ARG A 43 -13.09 -2.38 -10.80
N GLY A 44 -13.31 -2.12 -9.51
CA GLY A 44 -14.36 -2.73 -8.71
C GLY A 44 -14.12 -4.21 -8.39
N GLY A 45 -15.10 -4.79 -7.68
CA GLY A 45 -15.12 -6.19 -7.25
C GLY A 45 -14.65 -6.40 -5.81
N ALA A 46 -14.46 -7.67 -5.44
CA ALA A 46 -13.99 -8.08 -4.12
C ALA A 46 -12.54 -8.58 -4.19
N LEU A 47 -11.80 -8.39 -3.10
CA LEU A 47 -10.46 -8.92 -2.91
C LEU A 47 -10.33 -9.47 -1.49
N VAL A 48 -9.87 -10.71 -1.40
CA VAL A 48 -9.50 -11.35 -0.14
C VAL A 48 -7.98 -11.42 -0.10
N VAL A 49 -7.39 -10.95 0.99
CA VAL A 49 -5.94 -10.98 1.20
C VAL A 49 -5.67 -11.60 2.56
N GLU A 50 -4.89 -12.67 2.57
CA GLU A 50 -4.27 -13.15 3.79
C GLU A 50 -2.97 -12.37 4.04
N ALA A 51 -2.85 -11.74 5.21
CA ALA A 51 -1.67 -10.99 5.56
C ALA A 51 -1.30 -11.19 7.03
N ALA A 52 -0.08 -11.66 7.26
CA ALA A 52 0.49 -11.89 8.58
C ALA A 52 0.53 -10.59 9.43
N THR A 53 0.68 -10.74 10.74
CA THR A 53 0.92 -9.61 11.66
C THR A 53 2.22 -8.88 11.29
N GLY A 54 2.31 -7.58 11.57
CA GLY A 54 3.50 -6.79 11.27
C GLY A 54 3.76 -6.47 9.78
N VAL A 55 2.96 -6.98 8.84
CA VAL A 55 3.07 -6.64 7.40
C VAL A 55 2.77 -5.17 7.12
N GLY A 56 2.05 -4.46 7.99
CA GLY A 56 1.63 -3.08 7.74
C GLY A 56 0.33 -2.98 6.92
N LYS A 57 -0.58 -3.94 7.15
CA LYS A 57 -1.91 -4.06 6.51
C LYS A 57 -2.67 -2.74 6.49
N THR A 58 -2.64 -1.99 7.59
CA THR A 58 -3.33 -0.70 7.74
C THR A 58 -2.96 0.29 6.64
N PHE A 59 -1.66 0.54 6.43
CA PHE A 59 -1.24 1.40 5.32
C PHE A 59 -1.51 0.78 3.96
N ALA A 60 -1.45 -0.55 3.83
CA ALA A 60 -1.71 -1.22 2.57
C ALA A 60 -3.14 -1.00 2.04
N TYR A 61 -4.16 -0.86 2.91
CA TYR A 61 -5.51 -0.51 2.45
C TYR A 61 -5.84 0.98 2.58
N LEU A 62 -5.22 1.73 3.50
CA LEU A 62 -5.51 3.17 3.67
C LEU A 62 -4.87 4.04 2.59
N VAL A 63 -3.62 3.80 2.23
CA VAL A 63 -2.92 4.59 1.20
C VAL A 63 -3.69 4.59 -0.13
N PRO A 64 -4.06 3.44 -0.72
CA PRO A 64 -4.86 3.43 -1.95
C PRO A 64 -6.28 3.99 -1.79
N ALA A 65 -6.85 4.04 -0.58
CA ALA A 65 -8.18 4.60 -0.36
C ALA A 65 -8.20 6.13 -0.18
N LEU A 66 -7.06 6.73 0.15
CA LEU A 66 -6.90 8.18 0.37
C LEU A 66 -6.28 8.92 -0.82
N LEU A 67 -5.75 8.18 -1.80
CA LEU A 67 -5.18 8.68 -3.05
C LEU A 67 -6.20 8.54 -4.18
#